data_AF-G4RPI7-F1
#
_entry.id   AF-G4RPI7-F1
#
_cell.length_a   1.000
_cell.length_b   1.000
_cell.length_c   1.000
_cell.angle_alpha   90.00
_cell.angle_beta   90.00
_cell.angle_gamma   90.00
#
_symmetry.space_group_name_H-M   'P 1'
#
loop_
_entity.id
_entity.type
_entity.pdbx_description
1 polymer ?
#
loop_
_entity_poly.entity_id
_entity_poly.type
_entity_poly.pdbx_seq_one_letter_code
_entity_poly.pdbx_strand_id
1 'polypeptide(L)' 'MRCPMYRPTADGLRCILMPPEEWRISRAQYEKYCNNGGSGCPIYARYLSSRGG' A
#
# COMPACT_ATOMS: atom_id res chain seq x y z
N MET A 1 -3.35 3.67 -13.12
CA MET A 1 -2.09 2.95 -12.82
C MET A 1 -2.16 2.50 -11.37
N ARG A 2 -1.87 1.22 -11.04
CA ARG A 2 -1.93 0.74 -9.64
C ARG A 2 -0.59 0.94 -8.92
N CYS A 3 -0.65 1.16 -7.60
CA CYS A 3 0.53 1.29 -6.75
C CYS A 3 1.42 0.03 -6.86
N PRO A 4 2.75 0.17 -7.04
CA PRO A 4 3.66 -0.98 -7.16
C PRO A 4 3.65 -1.90 -5.95
N MET A 5 3.27 -1.35 -4.79
CA MET A 5 3.21 -2.06 -3.51
C MET A 5 1.89 -2.82 -3.31
N TYR A 6 0.89 -2.61 -4.17
CA TYR A 6 -0.40 -3.31 -4.09
C TYR A 6 -0.32 -4.60 -4.92
N ARG A 7 -0.01 -5.72 -4.26
CA ARG A 7 0.37 -7.00 -4.90
C ARG A 7 -0.42 -8.18 -4.32
N PRO A 8 -0.66 -9.23 -5.12
CA PRO A 8 -1.23 -10.48 -4.61
C PRO A 8 -0.26 -11.15 -3.63
N THR A 9 -0.78 -11.65 -2.53
CA THR A 9 -0.05 -12.40 -1.49
C THR A 9 -0.86 -13.64 -1.10
N ALA A 10 -0.30 -14.52 -0.24
CA ALA A 10 -1.02 -15.69 0.26
C ALA A 10 -2.34 -15.31 0.96
N ASP A 11 -2.39 -14.13 1.60
CA ASP A 11 -3.57 -13.58 2.27
C ASP A 11 -4.49 -12.77 1.33
N GLY A 12 -4.26 -12.83 0.02
CA GLY A 12 -4.97 -12.05 -1.00
C GLY A 12 -4.26 -10.76 -1.40
N LEU A 13 -4.98 -9.90 -2.12
CA LEU A 13 -4.46 -8.66 -2.67
C LEU A 13 -4.30 -7.59 -1.57
N ARG A 14 -3.06 -7.13 -1.33
CA ARG A 14 -2.76 -6.16 -0.27
C ARG A 14 -1.61 -5.24 -0.58
N CYS A 15 -1.50 -4.15 0.18
CA CYS A 15 -0.28 -3.35 0.21
C CYS A 15 0.81 -4.12 0.98
N ILE A 16 1.94 -4.40 0.34
CA ILE A 16 3.04 -5.16 0.95
C ILE A 16 3.82 -4.36 2.00
N LEU A 17 3.63 -3.04 2.05
CA LEU A 17 4.24 -2.15 3.05
C LEU A 17 3.49 -2.15 4.39
N MET A 18 2.32 -2.78 4.46
CA MET A 18 1.58 -2.97 5.70
C MET A 18 1.55 -4.45 6.09
N PRO A 19 1.63 -4.77 7.39
CA PRO A 19 1.33 -6.11 7.88
C PRO A 19 -0.06 -6.58 7.44
N PRO A 20 -0.28 -7.89 7.25
CA PRO A 20 -1.57 -8.43 6.83
C PRO A 20 -2.69 -8.13 7.84
N GLU A 21 -2.39 -8.11 9.14
CA GLU A 21 -3.35 -7.79 10.20
C GLU A 21 -3.83 -6.33 10.11
N GLU A 22 -2.90 -5.38 10.00
CA GLU A 22 -3.23 -3.97 9.80
C GLU A 22 -3.97 -3.74 8.47
N TRP A 23 -3.55 -4.42 7.40
CA TRP A 23 -4.22 -4.33 6.11
C TRP A 23 -5.69 -4.75 6.21
N ARG A 24 -6.02 -5.84 6.92
CA ARG A 24 -7.41 -6.29 7.08
C ARG A 24 -8.29 -5.22 7.73
N ILE A 25 -7.76 -4.48 8.69
CA ILE A 25 -8.49 -3.42 9.42
C ILE A 25 -8.62 -2.16 8.56
N SER A 26 -7.52 -1.72 7.94
CA SER A 26 -7.46 -0.41 7.26
C SER A 26 -7.58 -0.50 5.73
N ARG A 27 -7.91 -1.67 5.17
CA ARG A 27 -8.03 -1.91 3.72
C ARG A 27 -8.89 -0.85 3.03
N ALA A 28 -10.09 -0.58 3.55
CA ALA A 28 -11.02 0.36 2.92
C ALA A 28 -10.42 1.77 2.77
N GLN A 29 -9.59 2.19 3.73
CA GLN A 29 -8.91 3.48 3.72
C GLN A 29 -7.73 3.53 2.76
N TYR A 30 -6.93 2.46 2.66
CA TYR A 30 -5.69 2.47 1.89
C TYR A 30 -5.82 1.93 0.46
N GLU A 31 -6.83 1.10 0.20
CA GLU A 31 -7.10 0.53 -1.12
C GLU A 31 -7.37 1.63 -2.17
N LYS A 32 -8.08 2.71 -1.80
CA LYS A 32 -8.30 3.87 -2.69
C LYS A 32 -6.98 4.50 -3.17
N TYR A 33 -6.00 4.65 -2.28
CA TYR A 33 -4.69 5.20 -2.67
C TYR A 33 -3.93 4.21 -3.53
N CYS A 34 -3.99 2.92 -3.21
CA CYS A 34 -3.34 1.87 -3.98
C CYS A 34 -3.89 1.78 -5.41
N ASN A 35 -5.21 1.94 -5.58
CA ASN A 35 -5.85 2.00 -6.90
C ASN A 35 -5.49 3.28 -7.67
N ASN A 36 -5.18 4.38 -6.97
CA ASN A 36 -4.73 5.63 -7.55
C ASN A 36 -3.18 5.75 -7.63
N GLY A 37 -2.49 4.64 -7.91
CA GLY A 37 -1.03 4.64 -8.13
C GLY A 37 -0.19 4.90 -6.87
N GLY A 38 -0.79 4.98 -5.69
CA GLY A 38 -0.13 5.35 -4.44
C GLY A 38 -0.11 6.86 -4.18
N SER A 39 -0.75 7.68 -5.02
CA SER A 39 -0.82 9.13 -4.84
C SER A 39 -1.57 9.49 -3.56
N GLY A 40 -0.97 10.37 -2.75
CA GLY A 40 -1.52 10.79 -1.45
C GLY A 40 -1.45 9.72 -0.35
N CYS A 41 -0.85 8.55 -0.59
CA CYS A 41 -0.69 7.52 0.44
C CYS A 41 0.48 7.87 1.38
N PRO A 42 0.26 8.09 2.69
CA PRO A 42 1.34 8.43 3.62
C PRO A 42 2.37 7.30 3.78
N ILE A 43 1.92 6.05 3.69
CA ILE A 43 2.79 4.86 3.81
C ILE A 43 3.71 4.76 2.59
N TYR A 44 3.15 4.95 1.40
CA TYR A 44 3.92 4.90 0.16
C TYR A 44 4.89 6.08 0.05
N ALA A 45 4.44 7.28 0.45
CA ALA A 45 5.30 8.46 0.52
C ALA A 45 6.49 8.23 1.45
N ARG A 46 6.25 7.72 2.67
CA ARG A 46 7.32 7.38 3.62
C ARG A 46 8.29 6.35 3.04
N TYR A 47 7.78 5.32 2.37
CA TYR A 47 8.62 4.32 1.72
C TYR A 47 9.49 4.91 0.60
N LEU A 48 8.93 5.80 -0.23
CA LEU A 48 9.70 6.49 -1.27
C LEU A 48 10.79 7.38 -0.66
N SER A 49 10.46 8.12 0.41
CA SER A 49 11.44 8.94 1.14
C SER A 49 12.56 8.11 1.78
N SER A 50 12.25 6.92 2.30
CA SER A 50 13.26 6.01 2.86
C SER A 50 14.11 5.30 1.80
N ARG A 51 13.65 5.23 0.54
CA ARG A 51 14.35 4.55 -0.56
C ARG A 51 15.07 5.52 -1.51
N GLY A 52 14.86 6.83 -1.35
CA GLY A 52 15.48 7.90 -2.14
C GLY A 52 16.53 8.68 -1.35
N GLY A 53 17.58 7.99 -0.90
CA GLY A 53 18.86 8.59 -0.49
C GLY A 53 19.95 8.12 -1.46
#